data_AF-A0A7S2XXY3-F1
#
_entry.id   AF-A0A7S2XXY3-F1
#
_cell.length_a   1.000
_cell.length_b   1.000
_cell.length_c   1.000
_cell.angle_alpha   90.00
_cell.angle_beta   90.00
_cell.angle_gamma   90.00
#
_symmetry.space_group_name_H-M   'P 1'
#
loop_
_entity.id
_entity.type
_entity.pdbx_description
1 polymer ?
#
loop_
_entity_poly.entity_id
_entity_poly.type
_entity_poly.pdbx_seq_one_letter_code
_entity_poly.pdbx_strand_id
1 'polypeptide(L)'
;FFLKSEPSEYQHNEMIKSTFTSCANKTAGPVLEGWDVTSYFNGEPVVGDAEHSAIYEGYIFHFKSELTKSMFEYSPASFLPQWGGFCAYGVAWEKWWNAETLHAPGDPQIYSIINGKLYIFR
;
A
#
# COMPACT_ATOMS: atom_id res chain seq x y z
N PHE A 1 25.36 40.36 38.21
CA PHE A 1 24.73 41.11 37.10
C PHE A 1 24.54 40.16 35.93
N PHE A 2 23.28 40.02 35.48
CA PHE A 2 22.94 39.43 34.19
C PHE A 2 23.64 40.21 33.05
N LEU A 3 23.97 39.55 31.93
CA LEU A 3 23.41 39.84 30.60
C LEU A 3 23.87 38.81 29.55
N LYS A 4 22.94 38.56 28.63
CA LYS A 4 22.86 37.60 27.51
C LYS A 4 23.92 37.81 26.41
N SER A 5 24.24 36.77 25.63
CA SER A 5 23.85 36.57 24.20
C SER A 5 24.79 35.62 23.43
N GLU A 6 24.22 34.60 22.78
CA GLU A 6 24.78 33.58 21.85
C GLU A 6 25.24 34.17 20.48
N PRO A 7 25.65 33.39 19.43
CA PRO A 7 26.27 32.04 19.31
C PRO A 7 27.52 32.04 18.36
N SER A 8 28.35 30.97 18.36
CA SER A 8 29.14 30.63 17.16
C SER A 8 29.44 29.13 17.07
N GLU A 9 28.63 28.46 16.25
CA GLU A 9 29.06 27.57 15.16
C GLU A 9 30.17 26.55 15.44
N TYR A 10 29.80 25.27 15.57
CA TYR A 10 30.49 24.19 14.87
C TYR A 10 29.50 23.04 14.62
N GLN A 11 29.45 22.65 13.34
CA GLN A 11 28.76 21.52 12.70
C GLN A 11 28.89 20.23 13.54
N HIS A 12 27.97 19.27 13.57
CA HIS A 12 27.18 18.69 12.50
C HIS A 12 26.10 17.79 13.15
N ASN A 13 24.92 17.68 12.53
CA ASN A 13 23.80 16.88 13.02
C ASN A 13 24.19 15.41 13.31
N GLU A 14 24.14 15.00 14.57
CA GLU A 14 23.82 13.63 14.93
C GLU A 14 22.99 13.61 16.22
N MET A 15 22.01 12.71 16.22
CA MET A 15 21.41 12.03 17.36
C MET A 15 19.91 12.26 17.62
N ILE A 16 19.16 11.36 16.98
CA ILE A 16 18.03 10.59 17.54
C ILE A 16 16.72 11.37 17.74
N LYS A 17 15.86 11.39 16.72
CA LYS A 17 14.44 11.02 16.91
C LYS A 17 13.90 10.24 15.71
N SER A 18 13.53 9.00 16.02
CA SER A 18 12.75 8.07 15.22
C SER A 18 13.49 7.34 14.10
N THR A 19 14.28 6.35 14.50
CA THR A 19 14.60 5.21 13.63
C THR A 19 13.32 4.42 13.38
N PHE A 20 12.52 4.84 12.39
CA PHE A 20 11.76 3.86 11.64
C PHE A 20 12.79 3.09 10.81
N THR A 21 13.11 1.87 11.23
CA THR A 21 13.77 0.90 10.36
C THR A 21 12.86 0.72 9.15
N SER A 22 13.13 1.47 8.09
CA SER A 22 12.42 1.41 6.82
C SER A 22 12.78 0.10 6.13
N CYS A 23 12.06 -0.97 6.47
CA CYS A 23 11.90 -2.12 5.60
C CYS A 23 10.92 -1.85 4.45
N ALA A 24 10.52 -0.58 4.23
CA ALA A 24 9.79 -0.17 3.06
C ALA A 24 10.74 -0.15 1.86
N ASN A 25 11.08 -1.34 1.37
CA ASN A 25 11.43 -1.47 -0.03
C ASN A 25 10.15 -1.09 -0.77
N LYS A 26 10.10 0.17 -1.22
CA LYS A 26 9.03 0.73 -2.05
C LYS A 26 8.61 -0.32 -3.07
N THR A 27 7.32 -0.59 -3.17
CA THR A 27 6.80 -1.36 -4.28
C THR A 27 7.35 -0.80 -5.61
N ALA A 28 7.66 -1.67 -6.56
CA ALA A 28 8.10 -1.25 -7.91
C ALA A 28 7.02 -0.43 -8.65
N GLY A 29 5.78 -0.44 -8.15
CA GLY A 29 4.64 0.33 -8.63
C GLY A 29 3.48 0.29 -7.61
N PRO A 30 2.34 0.92 -7.91
CA PRO A 30 1.17 0.86 -7.04
C PRO A 30 0.58 -0.55 -6.96
N VAL A 31 -0.11 -0.84 -5.84
CA VAL A 31 -0.85 -2.09 -5.64
C VAL A 31 -1.88 -2.27 -6.75
N LEU A 32 -1.98 -3.50 -7.27
CA LEU A 32 -2.84 -3.85 -8.40
C LEU A 32 -2.67 -2.91 -9.59
N GLU A 33 -1.44 -2.50 -9.91
CA GLU A 33 -1.14 -1.58 -11.03
C GLU A 33 -1.83 -0.20 -10.91
N GLY A 34 -2.32 0.16 -9.72
CA GLY A 34 -2.97 1.44 -9.47
C GLY A 34 -4.49 1.39 -9.58
N TRP A 35 -5.09 0.20 -9.60
CA TRP A 35 -6.54 0.07 -9.49
C TRP A 35 -7.03 0.44 -8.09
N ASP A 36 -8.12 1.20 -8.02
CA ASP A 36 -8.71 1.65 -6.77
C ASP A 36 -9.33 0.46 -6.03
N VAL A 37 -8.69 0.01 -4.95
CA VAL A 37 -9.13 -1.15 -4.15
C VAL A 37 -10.54 -1.00 -3.59
N THR A 38 -11.03 0.23 -3.39
CA THR A 38 -12.40 0.48 -2.90
C THR A 38 -13.45 0.23 -3.98
N SER A 39 -13.08 0.45 -5.25
CA SER A 39 -14.00 0.33 -6.39
C SER A 39 -14.48 -1.10 -6.66
N TYR A 40 -13.66 -2.10 -6.30
CA TYR A 40 -14.01 -3.52 -6.41
C TYR A 40 -15.29 -3.89 -5.66
N PHE A 41 -15.53 -3.24 -4.52
CA PHE A 41 -16.70 -3.48 -3.67
C PHE A 41 -17.98 -2.84 -4.22
N ASN A 42 -17.84 -1.96 -5.21
CA ASN A 42 -18.96 -1.37 -5.93
C ASN A 42 -19.33 -2.15 -7.21
N GLY A 43 -18.61 -3.23 -7.52
CA GLY A 43 -18.86 -4.08 -8.70
C GLY A 43 -18.33 -3.53 -10.02
N GLU A 44 -17.75 -2.33 -10.02
CA GLU A 44 -17.12 -1.71 -11.17
C GLU A 44 -15.71 -1.26 -10.76
N PRO A 45 -14.69 -2.11 -10.92
CA PRO A 45 -13.33 -1.74 -10.61
C PRO A 45 -12.89 -0.63 -11.58
N VAL A 46 -12.14 0.34 -11.07
CA VAL A 46 -11.64 1.48 -11.85
C VAL A 46 -10.19 1.76 -11.51
N VAL A 47 -9.45 2.31 -12.48
CA VAL A 47 -8.09 2.78 -12.26
C VAL A 47 -8.12 4.06 -11.42
N GLY A 48 -7.27 4.12 -10.40
CA GLY A 48 -7.08 5.30 -9.57
C GLY A 48 -6.05 6.27 -10.16
N ASP A 49 -6.02 7.48 -9.62
CA ASP A 49 -5.06 8.51 -9.99
C ASP A 49 -3.90 8.58 -8.99
N ALA A 50 -2.69 8.87 -9.49
CA ALA A 50 -1.51 9.06 -8.65
C ALA A 50 -1.63 10.33 -7.77
N GLU A 51 -2.40 11.34 -8.21
CA GLU A 51 -2.73 12.52 -7.42
C GLU A 51 -3.52 12.18 -6.15
N HIS A 52 -4.33 11.12 -6.22
CA HIS A 52 -5.08 10.58 -5.09
C HIS A 52 -4.42 9.28 -4.62
N SER A 53 -3.22 9.39 -4.04
CA SER A 53 -2.48 8.24 -3.51
C SER A 53 -2.43 8.24 -1.98
N ALA A 54 -2.36 7.03 -1.41
CA ALA A 54 -2.07 6.81 0.01
C ALA A 54 -1.03 5.71 0.18
N ILE A 55 -0.25 5.80 1.26
CA ILE A 55 0.71 4.76 1.64
C ILE A 55 0.17 4.02 2.85
N TYR A 56 0.06 2.70 2.75
CA TYR A 56 -0.35 1.84 3.85
C TYR A 56 0.58 0.62 3.93
N GLU A 57 1.14 0.37 5.12
CA GLU A 57 2.14 -0.68 5.36
C GLU A 57 3.34 -0.68 4.40
N GLY A 58 3.70 0.49 3.87
CA GLY A 58 4.80 0.65 2.91
C GLY A 58 4.42 0.41 1.44
N TYR A 59 3.15 0.10 1.16
CA TYR A 59 2.59 -0.08 -0.18
C TYR A 59 1.86 1.18 -0.65
N ILE A 60 1.97 1.50 -1.94
CA ILE A 60 1.30 2.65 -2.57
C ILE A 60 -0.04 2.20 -3.15
N PHE A 61 -1.11 2.90 -2.80
CA PHE A 61 -2.45 2.72 -3.34
C PHE A 61 -2.87 3.98 -4.10
N HIS A 62 -3.55 3.81 -5.24
CA HIS A 62 -4.15 4.90 -6.00
C HIS A 62 -5.67 4.83 -5.90
N PHE A 63 -6.32 5.99 -5.94
CA PHE A 63 -7.75 6.12 -5.76
C PHE A 63 -8.37 6.96 -6.86
N LYS A 64 -9.62 6.70 -7.22
CA LYS A 64 -10.35 7.49 -8.23
C LYS A 64 -10.56 8.94 -7.79
N SER A 65 -10.65 9.18 -6.49
CA SER A 65 -10.97 10.48 -5.91
C SER A 65 -10.49 10.61 -4.48
N GLU A 66 -10.44 11.83 -3.96
CA GLU A 66 -10.13 12.08 -2.55
C GLU A 66 -11.13 11.41 -1.60
N LEU A 67 -12.39 11.23 -2.05
CA LEU A 67 -13.42 10.53 -1.27
C LEU A 67 -13.07 9.04 -1.10
N THR A 68 -12.71 8.35 -2.18
CA THR A 68 -12.35 6.92 -2.11
C THR A 68 -11.07 6.69 -1.34
N LYS A 69 -10.09 7.60 -1.47
CA LYS A 69 -8.90 7.64 -0.63
C LYS A 69 -9.25 7.77 0.86
N SER A 70 -10.11 8.73 1.22
CA SER A 70 -10.51 8.95 2.62
C SER A 70 -11.25 7.75 3.21
N MET A 71 -12.08 7.09 2.41
CA MET A 71 -12.75 5.83 2.83
C MET A 71 -11.74 4.72 3.11
N PHE A 72 -10.73 4.59 2.26
CA PHE A 72 -9.64 3.64 2.49
C PHE A 72 -8.86 3.96 3.75
N GLU A 73 -8.41 5.21 3.93
CA GLU A 73 -7.63 5.62 5.11
C GLU A 73 -8.41 5.43 6.42
N TYR A 74 -9.73 5.58 6.39
CA TYR A 74 -10.59 5.31 7.55
C TYR A 74 -10.62 3.83 7.95
N SER A 75 -10.64 2.91 6.98
CA SER A 75 -10.68 1.47 7.25
C SER A 75 -9.89 0.64 6.22
N PRO A 76 -8.55 0.71 6.21
CA PRO A 76 -7.74 0.11 5.15
C PRO A 76 -7.97 -1.40 5.04
N ALA A 77 -8.01 -2.08 6.19
CA ALA A 77 -8.18 -3.54 6.30
C ALA A 77 -9.46 -4.08 5.63
N SER A 78 -10.48 -3.23 5.41
CA SER A 78 -11.72 -3.61 4.73
C SER A 78 -11.58 -3.72 3.21
N PHE A 79 -10.55 -3.08 2.64
CA PHE A 79 -10.38 -2.96 1.20
C PHE A 79 -9.15 -3.71 0.66
N LEU A 80 -8.26 -4.18 1.55
CA LEU A 80 -7.06 -4.88 1.13
C LEU A 80 -7.41 -6.20 0.42
N PRO A 81 -6.71 -6.53 -0.68
CA PRO A 81 -6.73 -7.88 -1.23
C PRO A 81 -6.27 -8.88 -0.16
N GLN A 82 -7.02 -9.96 0.02
CA GLN A 82 -6.73 -10.98 1.04
C GLN A 82 -5.33 -11.59 0.88
N TRP A 83 -4.81 -11.60 -0.34
CA TRP A 83 -3.48 -12.11 -0.67
C TRP A 83 -2.57 -11.04 -1.29
N GLY A 84 -2.70 -9.77 -0.88
CA GLY A 84 -1.74 -8.72 -1.26
C GLY A 84 -1.61 -8.42 -2.76
N GLY A 85 -2.61 -8.82 -3.56
CA GLY A 85 -2.61 -8.65 -5.03
C GLY A 85 -1.99 -9.81 -5.82
N PHE A 86 -1.62 -10.90 -5.14
CA PHE A 86 -1.25 -12.16 -5.78
C PHE A 86 -2.49 -12.98 -6.18
N CYS A 87 -2.32 -13.84 -7.19
CA CYS A 87 -3.37 -14.78 -7.61
C CYS A 87 -3.79 -15.69 -6.44
N ALA A 88 -5.05 -15.61 -6.02
CA ALA A 88 -5.59 -16.37 -4.90
C ALA A 88 -5.53 -17.89 -5.12
N TYR A 89 -5.71 -18.35 -6.38
CA TYR A 89 -5.55 -19.76 -6.73
C TYR A 89 -4.10 -20.23 -6.56
N GLY A 90 -3.13 -19.41 -7.00
CA GLY A 90 -1.71 -19.71 -6.85
C GLY A 90 -1.30 -19.78 -5.39
N VAL A 91 -1.72 -18.82 -4.58
CA VAL A 91 -1.43 -18.83 -3.13
C VAL A 91 -2.07 -20.03 -2.42
N ALA A 92 -3.30 -20.41 -2.80
CA ALA A 92 -4.03 -21.48 -2.12
C ALA A 92 -3.63 -22.91 -2.54
N TRP A 93 -3.23 -23.12 -3.80
CA TRP A 93 -3.15 -24.47 -4.38
C TRP A 93 -1.78 -24.83 -4.96
N GLU A 94 -0.98 -23.84 -5.38
CA GLU A 94 0.28 -24.09 -6.06
C GLU A 94 1.41 -24.28 -5.04
N LYS A 95 1.85 -25.54 -4.89
CA LYS A 95 2.82 -25.97 -3.86
C LYS A 95 4.27 -25.52 -4.08
N TRP A 96 4.55 -24.83 -5.18
CA TRP A 96 5.89 -24.45 -5.61
C TRP A 96 6.19 -22.97 -5.36
N TRP A 97 5.21 -22.20 -4.89
CA TRP A 97 5.42 -20.83 -4.45
C TRP A 97 5.94 -20.80 -3.01
N ASN A 98 6.96 -19.99 -2.80
CA ASN A 98 7.46 -19.57 -1.50
C ASN A 98 7.55 -18.02 -1.50
N ALA A 99 7.92 -17.43 -0.37
CA ALA A 99 8.00 -15.96 -0.25
C ALA A 99 8.94 -15.31 -1.29
N GLU A 100 9.91 -16.05 -1.82
CA GLU A 100 10.88 -15.58 -2.82
C GLU A 100 10.42 -15.86 -4.25
N THR A 101 9.54 -16.84 -4.46
CA THR A 101 9.07 -17.23 -5.79
C THR A 101 7.67 -16.73 -6.09
N LEU A 102 6.87 -16.26 -5.12
CA LEU A 102 5.51 -15.78 -5.29
C LEU A 102 5.46 -14.62 -6.31
N HIS A 103 5.30 -14.97 -7.58
CA HIS A 103 5.51 -14.06 -8.70
C HIS A 103 4.37 -14.07 -9.71
N ALA A 104 3.24 -14.73 -9.44
CA ALA A 104 2.07 -14.57 -10.28
C ALA A 104 1.28 -13.34 -9.81
N PRO A 105 1.48 -12.13 -10.40
CA PRO A 105 0.57 -11.03 -10.16
C PRO A 105 -0.82 -11.48 -10.57
N GLY A 106 -1.81 -11.13 -9.77
CA GLY A 106 -3.20 -11.24 -10.19
C GLY A 106 -3.50 -10.20 -11.28
N ASP A 107 -4.39 -10.53 -12.20
CA ASP A 107 -5.01 -9.57 -13.11
C ASP A 107 -6.04 -8.74 -12.30
N PRO A 108 -5.84 -7.42 -12.16
CA PRO A 108 -6.79 -6.54 -11.46
C PRO A 108 -8.23 -6.62 -12.00
N GLN A 109 -8.44 -7.10 -13.23
CA GLN A 109 -9.77 -7.22 -13.83
C GLN A 109 -10.46 -8.55 -13.50
N ILE A 110 -9.70 -9.56 -13.05
CA ILE A 110 -10.25 -10.88 -12.70
C ILE A 110 -10.28 -11.00 -11.18
N TYR A 111 -11.45 -10.75 -10.59
CA TYR A 111 -11.60 -10.68 -9.14
C TYR A 111 -12.88 -11.36 -8.64
N SER A 112 -12.93 -11.59 -7.33
CA SER A 112 -14.15 -11.98 -6.63
C SER A 112 -14.17 -11.39 -5.23
N ILE A 113 -15.37 -10.99 -4.78
CA ILE A 113 -15.63 -10.63 -3.39
C ILE A 113 -16.26 -11.84 -2.70
N ILE A 114 -15.54 -12.48 -1.78
CA ILE A 114 -16.02 -13.64 -1.04
C ILE A 114 -16.02 -13.28 0.45
N ASN A 115 -17.18 -13.34 1.11
CA ASN A 115 -17.35 -12.97 2.51
C ASN A 115 -16.81 -11.56 2.84
N GLY A 116 -17.02 -10.60 1.95
CA GLY A 116 -16.55 -9.21 2.11
C GLY A 116 -15.05 -9.02 1.95
N LYS A 117 -14.34 -9.99 1.36
CA LYS A 117 -12.89 -9.92 1.13
C LYS A 117 -12.59 -9.97 -0.36
N LEU A 118 -11.62 -9.16 -0.78
CA LEU A 118 -11.17 -9.06 -2.16
C LEU A 118 -10.17 -10.16 -2.50
N TYR A 119 -10.47 -10.95 -3.52
CA TYR A 119 -9.58 -11.95 -4.10
C TYR A 119 -9.31 -11.59 -5.55
N ILE A 120 -8.04 -11.61 -5.94
CA ILE A 120 -7.58 -11.36 -7.31
C ILE A 120 -7.12 -12.69 -7.90
N PHE A 121 -7.41 -12.91 -9.16
CA PHE A 121 -7.07 -14.11 -9.91
C PHE A 121 -6.27 -13.72 -11.15
N ARG A 122 -5.81 -14.72 -11.90
CA ARG A 122 -5.11 -14.56 -13.17
C ARG A 122 -5.89 -15.30 -14.25
#